data_AF-A0A2V7Y9X9-F1
#
_entry.id   AF-A0A2V7Y9X9-F1
#
_cell.length_a   1.000
_cell.length_b   1.000
_cell.length_c   1.000
_cell.angle_alpha   90.00
_cell.angle_beta   90.00
_cell.angle_gamma   90.00
#
_symmetry.space_group_name_H-M   'P 1'
#
loop_
_entity.id
_entity.type
_entity.pdbx_description
1 polymer ?
#
loop_
_entity_poly.entity_id
_entity_poly.type
_entity_poly.pdbx_seq_one_letter_code
_entity_poly.pdbx_strand_id
1 'polypeptide(L)'
;MEGPRLIADGLLLGWLLLAWGAQAVLPWRLAGLDTRLNTERRRAGALALLPLLLTGVLAAFFYVLRHPDPAIVQRLYPLGASKAGRVLAVLFFALMMSDLFLFLTWRRLEAVGWRIAAGFGLVFLLVTAWAAELMRIGEGPESAAVPFLALAALRALLALGAAEALAPGPPLLAAAAGPGLLLYGLLLPAQLAQALGAHGQWLTLATAALLLLGARWFPPALRRPALLGAALLAGLYLGQAARLSAELGVAHP
;
A
#
# COMPACT_ATOMS: atom_id res chain seq x y z
N MET A 1 -5.14 8.32 26.49
CA MET A 1 -6.22 7.79 25.63
C MET A 1 -5.73 7.65 24.18
N GLU A 2 -4.74 6.80 23.93
CA GLU A 2 -4.03 6.78 22.63
C GLU A 2 -4.40 5.60 21.72
N GLY A 3 -4.94 4.53 22.31
CA GLY A 3 -5.41 3.35 21.58
C GLY A 3 -6.36 3.62 20.40
N PRO A 4 -7.41 4.47 20.51
CA PRO A 4 -8.34 4.67 19.40
C PRO A 4 -7.69 5.38 18.20
N ARG A 5 -6.71 6.25 18.42
CA ARG A 5 -5.99 6.91 17.32
C ARG A 5 -5.12 5.92 16.57
N LEU A 6 -4.37 5.07 17.28
CA LEU A 6 -3.53 4.05 16.67
C LEU A 6 -4.34 3.07 15.81
N ILE A 7 -5.48 2.61 16.33
CA ILE A 7 -6.36 1.68 15.60
C ILE A 7 -6.85 2.32 14.31
N ALA A 8 -7.31 3.57 14.37
CA ALA A 8 -7.80 4.28 13.20
C ALA A 8 -6.68 4.54 12.17
N ASP A 9 -5.45 4.86 12.60
CA ASP A 9 -4.29 5.00 11.69
C ASP A 9 -3.92 3.65 11.05
N GLY A 10 -3.91 2.58 11.83
CA GLY A 10 -3.65 1.24 11.31
C GLY A 10 -4.70 0.77 10.30
N LEU A 11 -5.98 1.09 10.55
CA LEU A 11 -7.07 0.82 9.61
C LEU A 11 -6.90 1.59 8.30
N LEU A 12 -6.59 2.89 8.37
CA LEU A 12 -6.33 3.72 7.19
C LEU A 12 -5.15 3.19 6.38
N LEU A 13 -4.02 2.89 7.04
CA LEU A 13 -2.83 2.37 6.37
C LEU A 13 -3.05 0.97 5.79
N GLY A 14 -3.74 0.08 6.50
CA GLY A 14 -4.11 -1.24 6.00
C GLY A 14 -5.03 -1.15 4.77
N TRP A 15 -6.00 -0.23 4.81
CA TRP A 15 -6.85 0.05 3.64
C TRP A 15 -6.06 0.61 2.47
N LEU A 16 -5.12 1.52 2.71
CA LEU A 16 -4.25 2.08 1.67
C LEU A 16 -3.41 1.00 0.97
N LEU A 17 -2.83 0.06 1.74
CA LEU A 17 -2.10 -1.08 1.18
C LEU A 17 -3.00 -1.89 0.23
N LEU A 18 -4.24 -2.18 0.63
CA LEU A 18 -5.21 -2.91 -0.19
C LEU A 18 -5.63 -2.11 -1.43
N ALA A 19 -6.10 -0.88 -1.23
CA ALA A 19 -6.72 -0.06 -2.26
C ALA A 19 -5.73 0.37 -3.35
N TRP A 20 -4.51 0.77 -2.98
CA TRP A 20 -3.48 1.15 -3.95
C TRP A 20 -2.82 -0.05 -4.60
N GLY A 21 -2.55 -1.12 -3.83
CA GLY A 21 -2.04 -2.36 -4.40
C GLY A 21 -3.00 -2.97 -5.44
N ALA A 22 -4.31 -2.85 -5.21
CA ALA A 22 -5.33 -3.38 -6.12
C ALA A 22 -5.26 -2.78 -7.52
N GLN A 23 -4.83 -1.52 -7.65
CA GLN A 23 -4.71 -0.82 -8.93
C GLN A 23 -3.68 -1.45 -9.86
N ALA A 24 -2.66 -2.12 -9.31
CA ALA A 24 -1.68 -2.88 -10.08
C ALA A 24 -2.08 -4.35 -10.21
N VAL A 25 -2.47 -4.97 -9.09
CA VAL A 25 -2.65 -6.43 -9.01
C VAL A 25 -3.92 -6.90 -9.74
N LEU A 26 -5.04 -6.19 -9.60
CA LEU A 26 -6.29 -6.61 -10.24
C LEU A 26 -6.17 -6.60 -11.77
N PRO A 27 -5.73 -5.52 -12.44
CA PRO A 27 -5.63 -5.52 -13.89
C PRO A 27 -4.64 -6.57 -14.39
N TRP A 28 -3.50 -6.75 -13.69
CA TRP A 28 -2.51 -7.76 -14.04
C TRP A 28 -3.09 -9.19 -14.00
N ARG A 29 -3.81 -9.53 -12.94
CA ARG A 29 -4.42 -10.86 -12.77
C ARG A 29 -5.56 -11.09 -13.76
N LEU A 30 -6.37 -10.06 -14.03
CA LEU A 30 -7.49 -10.15 -14.97
C LEU A 30 -7.04 -10.25 -16.43
N ALA A 31 -5.87 -9.68 -16.77
CA ALA A 31 -5.26 -9.80 -18.10
C ALA A 31 -4.99 -11.26 -18.49
N GLY A 32 -4.64 -12.11 -17.52
CA GLY A 32 -4.31 -13.53 -17.74
C GLY A 32 -5.51 -14.47 -17.76
N LEU A 33 -6.73 -13.99 -17.48
CA LEU A 33 -7.94 -14.83 -17.50
C LEU A 33 -8.49 -14.96 -18.91
N ASP A 34 -8.96 -16.16 -19.26
CA ASP A 34 -9.73 -16.39 -20.48
C ASP A 34 -11.01 -15.55 -20.47
N THR A 35 -11.13 -14.69 -21.48
CA THR A 35 -12.24 -13.78 -21.76
C THR A 35 -13.61 -14.43 -21.73
N ARG A 36 -13.78 -15.63 -22.30
CA ARG A 36 -15.12 -16.22 -22.50
C ARG A 36 -15.68 -16.80 -21.21
N LEU A 37 -14.82 -17.40 -20.39
CA LEU A 37 -15.22 -18.10 -19.16
C LEU A 37 -15.25 -17.19 -17.93
N ASN A 38 -14.58 -16.03 -17.99
CA ASN A 38 -14.37 -15.16 -16.82
C ASN A 38 -14.95 -13.75 -16.97
N THR A 39 -15.96 -13.57 -17.82
CA THR A 39 -16.62 -12.28 -18.07
C THR A 39 -17.06 -11.57 -16.79
N GLU A 40 -17.73 -12.29 -15.87
CA GLU A 40 -18.21 -11.72 -14.61
C GLU A 40 -17.07 -11.26 -13.69
N ARG A 41 -15.94 -11.99 -13.67
CA ARG A 41 -14.76 -11.59 -12.88
C ARG A 41 -14.11 -10.34 -13.44
N ARG A 42 -13.99 -10.23 -14.76
CA ARG A 42 -13.48 -9.03 -15.43
C ARG A 42 -14.40 -7.84 -15.20
N ARG A 43 -15.72 -8.04 -15.25
CA ARG A 43 -16.72 -7.02 -14.91
C ARG A 43 -16.55 -6.54 -13.48
N ALA A 44 -16.59 -7.44 -12.50
CA ALA A 44 -16.46 -7.10 -11.10
C ALA A 44 -15.14 -6.37 -10.81
N GLY A 45 -14.04 -6.82 -11.43
CA GLY A 45 -12.74 -6.17 -11.33
C GLY A 45 -12.74 -4.74 -11.88
N ALA A 46 -13.22 -4.54 -13.12
CA ALA A 46 -13.31 -3.20 -13.72
C ALA A 46 -14.20 -2.25 -12.90
N LEU A 47 -15.33 -2.76 -12.36
CA LEU A 47 -16.24 -1.97 -11.54
C LEU A 47 -15.66 -1.63 -10.16
N ALA A 48 -14.72 -2.43 -9.65
CA ALA A 48 -14.14 -2.24 -8.32
C ALA A 48 -12.98 -1.23 -8.28
N LEU A 49 -12.22 -1.09 -9.37
CA LEU A 49 -10.99 -0.26 -9.40
C LEU A 49 -11.26 1.20 -9.03
N LEU A 50 -12.25 1.83 -9.66
CA LEU A 50 -12.56 3.25 -9.44
C LEU A 50 -13.05 3.52 -7.99
N PRO A 51 -14.02 2.77 -7.42
CA PRO A 51 -14.36 2.89 -6.00
C PRO A 51 -13.17 2.65 -5.06
N LEU A 52 -12.31 1.66 -5.35
CA LEU A 52 -11.11 1.40 -4.56
C LEU A 52 -10.13 2.57 -4.62
N LEU A 53 -9.93 3.16 -5.80
CA LEU A 53 -9.06 4.33 -5.97
C LEU A 53 -9.60 5.51 -5.15
N LEU A 54 -10.89 5.81 -5.27
CA LEU A 54 -11.54 6.92 -4.55
C LEU A 54 -11.49 6.73 -3.03
N THR A 55 -11.81 5.53 -2.54
CA THR A 55 -11.74 5.22 -1.10
C THR A 55 -10.30 5.22 -0.59
N GLY A 56 -9.33 4.81 -1.41
CA GLY A 56 -7.90 4.95 -1.12
C GLY A 56 -7.49 6.42 -0.98
N VAL A 57 -7.94 7.30 -1.89
CA VAL A 57 -7.68 8.75 -1.77
C VAL A 57 -8.32 9.33 -0.52
N LEU A 58 -9.56 8.96 -0.20
CA LEU A 58 -10.22 9.39 1.03
C LEU A 58 -9.44 8.93 2.26
N ALA A 59 -8.95 7.68 2.29
CA ALA A 59 -8.13 7.19 3.39
C ALA A 59 -6.81 7.95 3.52
N ALA A 60 -6.15 8.25 2.40
CA ALA A 60 -4.93 9.08 2.40
C ALA A 60 -5.20 10.49 2.89
N PHE A 61 -6.31 11.10 2.46
CA PHE A 61 -6.73 12.41 2.91
C PHE A 61 -7.01 12.43 4.42
N PHE A 62 -7.76 11.46 4.95
CA PHE A 62 -7.99 11.33 6.39
C PHE A 62 -6.70 11.08 7.18
N TYR A 63 -5.77 10.31 6.61
CA TYR A 63 -4.47 10.10 7.22
C TYR A 63 -3.68 11.41 7.30
N VAL A 64 -3.60 12.17 6.20
CA VAL A 64 -2.94 13.49 6.15
C VAL A 64 -3.60 14.49 7.10
N LEU A 65 -4.93 14.54 7.19
CA LEU A 65 -5.64 15.42 8.13
C LEU A 65 -5.30 15.13 9.60
N ARG A 66 -4.97 13.87 9.91
CA ARG A 66 -4.59 13.45 11.26
C ARG A 66 -3.10 13.66 11.54
N HIS A 67 -2.30 13.86 10.50
CA HIS A 67 -0.85 14.08 10.55
C HIS A 67 -0.45 15.25 9.62
N PRO A 68 -0.93 16.49 9.89
CA PRO A 68 -0.74 17.61 8.97
C PRO A 68 0.72 18.09 8.91
N ASP A 69 1.43 18.07 10.04
CA ASP A 69 2.80 18.56 10.16
C ASP A 69 3.78 17.86 9.20
N PRO A 70 3.88 16.51 9.16
CA PRO A 70 4.77 15.85 8.21
C PRO A 70 4.36 16.09 6.76
N ALA A 71 3.07 16.21 6.45
CA ALA A 71 2.60 16.51 5.10
C ALA A 71 2.99 17.92 4.63
N ILE A 72 2.97 18.90 5.53
CA ILE A 72 3.36 20.29 5.27
C ILE A 72 4.89 20.40 5.14
N VAL A 73 5.64 19.79 6.07
CA VAL A 73 7.12 19.80 6.05
C VAL A 73 7.65 19.21 4.74
N GLN A 74 7.06 18.08 4.30
CA GLN A 74 7.42 17.43 3.03
C GLN A 74 6.81 18.11 1.79
N ARG A 75 6.10 19.23 1.98
CA ARG A 75 5.42 20.00 0.92
C ARG A 75 4.47 19.15 0.07
N LEU A 76 3.93 18.08 0.63
CA LEU A 76 2.92 17.23 0.00
C LEU A 76 1.52 17.82 0.16
N TYR A 77 1.34 18.72 1.13
CA TYR A 77 0.12 19.50 1.34
C TYR A 77 0.40 21.01 1.36
N PRO A 78 -0.41 21.86 0.68
CA PRO A 78 -1.51 21.48 -0.22
C PRO A 78 -1.00 20.80 -1.50
N LEU A 79 -1.79 19.84 -2.00
CA LEU A 79 -1.42 19.01 -3.15
C LEU A 79 -1.19 19.90 -4.39
N GLY A 80 -0.05 19.74 -5.07
CA GLY A 80 0.33 20.54 -6.24
C GLY A 80 1.21 21.77 -5.95
N ALA A 81 1.41 22.15 -4.68
CA ALA A 81 2.34 23.22 -4.31
C ALA A 81 3.80 22.86 -4.63
N SER A 82 4.20 21.60 -4.42
CA SER A 82 5.53 21.09 -4.70
C SER A 82 5.60 20.26 -6.00
N LYS A 83 6.82 20.01 -6.50
CA LYS A 83 7.05 19.09 -7.62
C LYS A 83 6.50 17.69 -7.31
N ALA A 84 6.77 17.16 -6.11
CA ALA A 84 6.26 15.86 -5.67
C ALA A 84 4.72 15.82 -5.65
N GLY A 85 4.08 16.84 -5.07
CA GLY A 85 2.62 16.96 -5.05
C GLY A 85 2.00 17.04 -6.44
N ARG A 86 2.65 17.73 -7.41
CA ARG A 86 2.20 17.77 -8.81
C ARG A 86 2.33 16.42 -9.49
N VAL A 87 3.43 15.71 -9.29
CA VAL A 87 3.62 14.36 -9.83
C VAL A 87 2.54 13.42 -9.31
N LEU A 88 2.26 13.44 -7.99
CA LEU A 88 1.16 12.68 -7.40
C LEU A 88 -0.20 13.03 -8.00
N ALA A 89 -0.49 14.32 -8.19
CA ALA A 89 -1.73 14.76 -8.83
C ALA A 89 -1.87 14.23 -10.26
N VAL A 90 -0.82 14.39 -11.08
CA VAL A 90 -0.81 13.93 -12.48
C VAL A 90 -0.99 12.41 -12.54
N LEU A 91 -0.26 11.65 -11.72
CA LEU A 91 -0.38 10.19 -11.67
C LEU A 91 -1.77 9.74 -11.18
N PHE A 92 -2.34 10.44 -10.21
CA PHE A 92 -3.71 10.18 -9.76
C PHE A 92 -4.71 10.37 -10.90
N PHE A 93 -4.66 11.50 -11.62
CA PHE A 93 -5.56 11.73 -12.76
C PHE A 93 -5.33 10.72 -13.89
N ALA A 94 -4.08 10.38 -14.19
CA ALA A 94 -3.74 9.36 -15.18
C ALA A 94 -4.33 7.99 -14.79
N LEU A 95 -4.19 7.59 -13.54
CA LEU A 95 -4.75 6.34 -13.02
C LEU A 95 -6.28 6.36 -13.02
N MET A 96 -6.90 7.45 -12.59
CA MET A 96 -8.36 7.62 -12.63
C MET A 96 -8.90 7.52 -14.07
N MET A 97 -8.21 8.11 -15.05
CA MET A 97 -8.57 7.97 -16.46
C MET A 97 -8.38 6.55 -16.97
N SER A 98 -7.31 5.87 -16.56
CA SER A 98 -7.08 4.45 -16.86
C SER A 98 -8.22 3.58 -16.31
N ASP A 99 -8.61 3.78 -15.05
CA ASP A 99 -9.70 3.03 -14.41
C ASP A 99 -11.06 3.32 -15.05
N LEU A 100 -11.32 4.58 -15.42
CA LEU A 100 -12.52 4.96 -16.16
C LEU A 100 -12.55 4.30 -17.54
N PHE A 101 -11.41 4.25 -18.24
CA PHE A 101 -11.31 3.58 -19.53
C PHE A 101 -11.56 2.07 -19.39
N LEU A 102 -10.98 1.43 -18.37
CA LEU A 102 -11.28 0.04 -18.04
C LEU A 102 -12.76 -0.16 -17.76
N PHE A 103 -13.36 0.68 -16.91
CA PHE A 103 -14.78 0.64 -16.59
C PHE A 103 -15.68 0.71 -17.82
N LEU A 104 -15.35 1.58 -18.79
CA LEU A 104 -16.15 1.78 -20.01
C LEU A 104 -15.91 0.70 -21.07
N THR A 105 -14.69 0.17 -21.17
CA THR A 105 -14.26 -0.64 -22.32
C THR A 105 -13.87 -2.08 -21.97
N TRP A 106 -14.02 -2.52 -20.72
CA TRP A 106 -13.55 -3.84 -20.23
C TRP A 106 -13.99 -5.04 -21.10
N ARG A 107 -15.16 -4.96 -21.75
CA ARG A 107 -15.68 -6.02 -22.64
C ARG A 107 -14.87 -6.18 -23.93
N ARG A 108 -14.32 -5.08 -24.44
CA ARG A 108 -13.57 -5.02 -25.71
C ARG A 108 -12.07 -5.00 -25.48
N LEU A 109 -11.64 -4.91 -24.22
CA LEU A 109 -10.24 -4.71 -23.88
C LEU A 109 -9.47 -6.03 -23.97
N GLU A 110 -8.45 -6.03 -24.82
CA GLU A 110 -7.47 -7.11 -24.92
C GLU A 110 -6.58 -7.19 -23.68
N ALA A 111 -5.87 -8.31 -23.50
CA ALA A 111 -4.96 -8.52 -22.39
C ALA A 111 -3.90 -7.41 -22.25
N VAL A 112 -3.47 -6.81 -23.37
CA VAL A 112 -2.50 -5.70 -23.39
C VAL A 112 -3.05 -4.47 -22.66
N GLY A 113 -4.31 -4.09 -22.88
CA GLY A 113 -4.92 -2.94 -22.21
C GLY A 113 -4.97 -3.11 -20.69
N TRP A 114 -5.26 -4.32 -20.21
CA TRP A 114 -5.25 -4.64 -18.79
C TRP A 114 -3.84 -4.56 -18.18
N ARG A 115 -2.81 -4.99 -18.93
CA ARG A 115 -1.41 -4.87 -18.52
C ARG A 115 -0.93 -3.43 -18.49
N ILE A 116 -1.35 -2.60 -19.44
CA ILE A 116 -1.04 -1.16 -19.45
C ILE A 116 -1.63 -0.50 -18.20
N ALA A 117 -2.90 -0.79 -17.89
CA ALA A 117 -3.53 -0.29 -16.68
C ALA A 117 -2.82 -0.77 -15.40
N ALA A 118 -2.39 -2.04 -15.36
CA ALA A 118 -1.56 -2.56 -14.26
C ALA A 118 -0.24 -1.77 -14.12
N GLY A 119 0.37 -1.38 -15.25
CA GLY A 119 1.56 -0.54 -15.28
C GLY A 119 1.33 0.85 -14.68
N PHE A 120 0.24 1.52 -15.04
CA PHE A 120 -0.15 2.79 -14.41
C PHE A 120 -0.36 2.63 -12.90
N GLY A 121 -1.07 1.57 -12.48
CA GLY A 121 -1.26 1.24 -11.07
C GLY A 121 0.05 1.01 -10.33
N LEU A 122 1.02 0.31 -10.95
CA LEU A 122 2.33 0.05 -10.36
C LEU A 122 3.16 1.34 -10.21
N VAL A 123 3.21 2.19 -11.24
CA VAL A 123 3.93 3.46 -11.18
C VAL A 123 3.32 4.36 -10.10
N PHE A 124 2.00 4.47 -10.06
CA PHE A 124 1.30 5.21 -9.01
C PHE A 124 1.65 4.66 -7.62
N LEU A 125 1.60 3.34 -7.43
CA LEU A 125 1.92 2.68 -6.16
C LEU A 125 3.36 2.96 -5.70
N LEU A 126 4.34 2.93 -6.61
CA LEU A 126 5.73 3.21 -6.27
C LEU A 126 5.90 4.66 -5.79
N VAL A 127 5.26 5.61 -6.47
CA VAL A 127 5.35 7.03 -6.10
C VAL A 127 4.60 7.32 -4.80
N THR A 128 3.45 6.69 -4.55
CA THR A 128 2.74 6.84 -3.28
C THR A 128 3.45 6.14 -2.12
N ALA A 129 4.08 4.98 -2.34
CA ALA A 129 4.92 4.32 -1.35
C ALA A 129 6.14 5.17 -0.99
N TRP A 130 6.79 5.78 -1.98
CA TRP A 130 7.86 6.76 -1.79
C TRP A 130 7.39 7.97 -0.96
N ALA A 131 6.26 8.57 -1.31
CA ALA A 131 5.69 9.70 -0.58
C ALA A 131 5.32 9.32 0.87
N ALA A 132 4.81 8.11 1.09
CA ALA A 132 4.47 7.61 2.42
C ALA A 132 5.71 7.39 3.30
N GLU A 133 6.84 6.93 2.73
CA GLU A 133 8.10 6.84 3.45
C GLU A 133 8.71 8.22 3.72
N LEU A 134 8.60 9.17 2.79
CA LEU A 134 9.01 10.56 3.04
C LEU A 134 8.22 11.19 4.20
N MET A 135 6.91 11.00 4.25
CA MET A 135 6.08 11.48 5.37
C MET A 135 6.49 10.86 6.71
N ARG A 136 7.09 9.67 6.69
CA ARG A 136 7.47 8.93 7.91
C ARG A 136 8.87 9.31 8.40
N ILE A 137 9.85 9.30 7.50
CA ILE A 137 11.27 9.47 7.83
C ILE A 137 11.70 10.93 7.69
N GLY A 138 10.99 11.72 6.88
CA GLY A 138 11.41 13.08 6.53
C GLY A 138 12.54 13.11 5.49
N GLU A 139 13.02 14.33 5.20
CA GLU A 139 14.25 14.58 4.43
C GLU A 139 15.35 14.92 5.45
N GLY A 140 16.31 14.02 5.67
CA GLY A 140 17.38 14.22 6.66
C GLY A 140 18.78 13.95 6.06
N PRO A 141 19.83 14.66 6.52
CA PRO A 141 21.20 14.45 6.02
C PRO A 141 21.74 13.02 6.27
N GLU A 142 21.14 12.28 7.21
CA GLU A 142 21.49 10.89 7.52
C GLU A 142 20.62 9.84 6.78
N SER A 143 19.60 10.25 6.02
CA SER A 143 18.78 9.31 5.26
C SER A 143 19.57 8.83 4.04
N ALA A 144 20.38 7.78 4.22
CA ALA A 144 21.06 7.14 3.11
C ALA A 144 20.01 6.74 2.05
N ALA A 145 20.24 7.15 0.79
CA ALA A 145 19.26 6.97 -0.29
C ALA A 145 18.87 5.50 -0.49
N VAL A 146 19.82 4.57 -0.26
CA VAL A 146 19.62 3.13 -0.45
C VAL A 146 18.60 2.53 0.51
N PRO A 147 18.74 2.62 1.86
CA PRO A 147 17.75 2.06 2.78
C PRO A 147 16.38 2.73 2.62
N PHE A 148 16.33 4.02 2.32
CA PHE A 148 15.08 4.72 2.04
C PHE A 148 14.35 4.14 0.82
N LEU A 149 15.05 3.98 -0.31
CA LEU A 149 14.47 3.37 -1.52
C LEU A 149 14.06 1.91 -1.28
N ALA A 150 14.85 1.17 -0.49
CA ALA A 150 14.51 -0.20 -0.11
C ALA A 150 13.21 -0.26 0.72
N LEU A 151 13.03 0.64 1.69
CA LEU A 151 11.81 0.74 2.48
C LEU A 151 10.59 1.07 1.61
N ALA A 152 10.72 2.02 0.68
CA ALA A 152 9.65 2.36 -0.25
C ALA A 152 9.29 1.17 -1.17
N ALA A 153 10.28 0.46 -1.70
CA ALA A 153 10.07 -0.73 -2.52
C ALA A 153 9.40 -1.88 -1.73
N LEU A 154 9.84 -2.10 -0.48
CA LEU A 154 9.22 -3.09 0.40
C LEU A 154 7.78 -2.71 0.74
N ARG A 155 7.48 -1.43 0.98
CA ARG A 155 6.11 -0.98 1.20
C ARG A 155 5.21 -1.17 -0.02
N ALA A 156 5.74 -0.93 -1.23
CA ALA A 156 5.03 -1.27 -2.46
C ALA A 156 4.78 -2.78 -2.57
N LEU A 157 5.78 -3.61 -2.25
CA LEU A 157 5.62 -5.07 -2.21
C LEU A 157 4.55 -5.52 -1.21
N LEU A 158 4.47 -4.89 -0.03
CA LEU A 158 3.42 -5.14 0.96
C LEU A 158 2.03 -4.81 0.42
N ALA A 159 1.87 -3.67 -0.26
CA ALA A 159 0.61 -3.29 -0.88
C ALA A 159 0.21 -4.26 -1.99
N LEU A 160 1.15 -4.66 -2.85
CA LEU A 160 0.92 -5.69 -3.87
C LEU A 160 0.50 -7.03 -3.24
N GLY A 161 1.17 -7.47 -2.18
CA GLY A 161 0.83 -8.70 -1.47
C GLY A 161 -0.55 -8.63 -0.78
N ALA A 162 -0.87 -7.52 -0.13
CA ALA A 162 -2.17 -7.29 0.49
C ALA A 162 -3.30 -7.34 -0.54
N ALA A 163 -3.11 -6.69 -1.69
CA ALA A 163 -4.10 -6.60 -2.75
C ALA A 163 -4.47 -7.95 -3.39
N GLU A 164 -3.65 -8.99 -3.23
CA GLU A 164 -4.02 -10.35 -3.63
C GLU A 164 -5.24 -10.90 -2.86
N ALA A 165 -5.64 -10.28 -1.75
CA ALA A 165 -6.91 -10.56 -1.08
C ALA A 165 -8.13 -10.28 -2.00
N LEU A 166 -8.01 -9.31 -2.90
CA LEU A 166 -9.06 -8.86 -3.80
C LEU A 166 -8.95 -9.52 -5.18
N ALA A 167 -7.78 -10.07 -5.53
CA ALA A 167 -7.51 -10.60 -6.85
C ALA A 167 -7.74 -12.12 -6.96
N PRO A 168 -8.05 -12.62 -8.17
CA PRO A 168 -8.14 -14.06 -8.40
C PRO A 168 -6.76 -14.72 -8.49
N GLY A 169 -6.69 -15.99 -8.10
CA GLY A 169 -5.51 -16.84 -8.28
C GLY A 169 -4.71 -17.12 -7.00
N PRO A 170 -3.55 -17.78 -7.12
CA PRO A 170 -2.67 -18.07 -5.99
C PRO A 170 -1.93 -16.81 -5.51
N PRO A 171 -1.78 -16.60 -4.18
CA PRO A 171 -1.18 -15.40 -3.62
C PRO A 171 0.35 -15.48 -3.61
N LEU A 172 0.97 -15.10 -4.74
CA LEU A 172 2.42 -15.20 -4.92
C LEU A 172 3.14 -13.96 -4.37
N LEU A 173 2.57 -12.78 -4.57
CA LEU A 173 3.13 -11.53 -4.08
C LEU A 173 3.01 -11.43 -2.56
N ALA A 174 1.94 -11.98 -1.96
CA ALA A 174 1.83 -12.11 -0.51
C ALA A 174 2.93 -12.98 0.08
N ALA A 175 3.28 -14.09 -0.59
CA ALA A 175 4.36 -14.96 -0.14
C ALA A 175 5.71 -14.23 -0.11
N ALA A 176 5.97 -13.33 -1.06
CA ALA A 176 7.15 -12.48 -1.06
C ALA A 176 7.05 -11.31 -0.06
N ALA A 177 5.85 -10.75 0.11
CA ALA A 177 5.57 -9.66 1.05
C ALA A 177 5.79 -10.06 2.52
N GLY A 178 5.59 -11.34 2.88
CA GLY A 178 5.88 -11.83 4.23
C GLY A 178 7.33 -11.61 4.67
N PRO A 179 8.33 -12.21 4.01
CA PRO A 179 9.74 -11.91 4.23
C PRO A 179 10.09 -10.44 4.00
N GLY A 180 9.44 -9.79 3.02
CA GLY A 180 9.60 -8.36 2.78
C GLY A 180 9.21 -7.49 3.98
N LEU A 181 8.17 -7.86 4.73
CA LEU A 181 7.76 -7.18 5.96
C LEU A 181 8.81 -7.32 7.07
N LEU A 182 9.39 -8.51 7.21
CA LEU A 182 10.47 -8.75 8.17
C LEU A 182 11.69 -7.90 7.82
N LEU A 183 12.07 -7.90 6.54
CA LEU A 183 13.18 -7.09 6.05
C LEU A 183 12.90 -5.58 6.22
N TYR A 184 11.66 -5.15 6.03
CA TYR A 184 11.25 -3.77 6.28
C TYR A 184 11.52 -3.38 7.74
N GLY A 185 11.14 -4.23 8.70
CA GLY A 185 11.43 -4.01 10.12
C GLY A 185 12.92 -3.98 10.47
N LEU A 186 13.74 -4.76 9.78
CA LEU A 186 15.20 -4.80 9.95
C LEU A 186 15.91 -3.58 9.36
N LEU A 187 15.35 -2.98 8.31
CA LEU A 187 15.90 -1.79 7.66
C LEU A 187 15.47 -0.48 8.34
N LEU A 188 14.65 -0.54 9.39
CA LEU A 188 14.32 0.63 10.19
C LEU A 188 15.55 1.12 10.98
N PRO A 189 15.65 2.44 11.26
CA PRO A 189 16.64 2.97 12.17
C PRO A 189 16.62 2.23 13.51
N ALA A 190 17.80 1.92 14.07
CA ALA A 190 17.93 1.08 15.26
C ALA A 190 17.10 1.59 16.46
N GLN A 191 17.04 2.92 16.65
CA GLN A 191 16.25 3.56 17.69
C GLN A 191 14.75 3.27 17.52
N LEU A 192 14.24 3.36 16.28
CA LEU A 192 12.85 3.07 15.97
C LEU A 192 12.54 1.57 16.13
N ALA A 193 13.44 0.69 15.68
CA ALA A 193 13.29 -0.75 15.85
C ALA A 193 13.24 -1.16 17.33
N GLN A 194 14.12 -0.60 18.17
CA GLN A 194 14.12 -0.84 19.62
C GLN A 194 12.83 -0.32 20.27
N ALA A 195 12.38 0.89 19.91
CA ALA A 195 11.13 1.45 20.42
C ALA A 195 9.91 0.61 20.02
N LEU A 196 9.83 0.14 18.78
CA LEU A 196 8.79 -0.80 18.32
C LEU A 196 8.81 -2.11 19.12
N GLY A 197 10.01 -2.61 19.43
CA GLY A 197 10.18 -3.79 20.26
C GLY A 197 9.67 -3.63 21.69
N ALA A 198 9.99 -2.50 22.32
CA ALA A 198 9.48 -2.16 23.65
C ALA A 198 7.94 -2.10 23.69
N HIS A 199 7.30 -1.73 22.57
CA HIS A 199 5.85 -1.70 22.42
C HIS A 199 5.24 -3.02 21.91
N GLY A 200 6.01 -4.13 21.91
CA GLY A 200 5.54 -5.46 21.52
C GLY A 200 5.22 -5.63 20.04
N GLN A 201 5.62 -4.69 19.18
CA GLN A 201 5.23 -4.68 17.76
C GLN A 201 5.92 -5.77 16.92
N TRP A 202 6.96 -6.42 17.46
CA TRP A 202 7.58 -7.59 16.82
C TRP A 202 6.59 -8.74 16.67
N LEU A 203 5.65 -8.90 17.62
CA LEU A 203 4.61 -9.92 17.50
C LEU A 203 3.65 -9.58 16.35
N THR A 204 3.15 -8.34 16.29
CA THR A 204 2.28 -7.87 15.21
C THR A 204 2.94 -8.03 13.83
N LEU A 205 4.21 -7.64 13.72
CA LEU A 205 5.01 -7.81 12.50
C LEU A 205 5.20 -9.28 12.12
N ALA A 206 5.57 -10.13 13.07
CA ALA A 206 5.77 -11.56 12.83
C ALA A 206 4.46 -12.24 12.42
N THR A 207 3.34 -11.93 13.09
CA THR A 207 2.02 -12.46 12.75
C THR A 207 1.58 -12.01 11.37
N ALA A 208 1.73 -10.72 11.03
CA ALA A 208 1.43 -10.21 9.70
C ALA A 208 2.27 -10.91 8.62
N ALA A 209 3.58 -11.06 8.86
CA ALA A 209 4.50 -11.71 7.93
C ALA A 209 4.15 -13.19 7.73
N LEU A 210 3.83 -13.91 8.81
CA LEU A 210 3.42 -15.31 8.76
C LEU A 210 2.07 -15.50 8.05
N LEU A 211 1.12 -14.58 8.23
CA LEU A 211 -0.15 -14.64 7.49
C LEU A 211 0.03 -14.38 6.00
N LEU A 212 0.87 -13.39 5.61
CA LEU A 212 1.22 -13.11 4.21
C LEU A 212 1.91 -14.31 3.56
N LEU A 213 2.93 -14.86 4.24
CA LEU A 213 3.67 -16.04 3.79
C LEU A 213 2.74 -17.26 3.72
N GLY A 214 1.99 -17.50 4.80
CA GLY A 214 1.07 -18.60 5.03
C GLY A 214 -0.10 -18.68 4.06
N ALA A 215 -0.52 -17.54 3.49
CA ALA A 215 -1.70 -17.44 2.64
C ALA A 215 -1.70 -18.40 1.45
N ARG A 216 -0.53 -18.78 0.91
CA ARG A 216 -0.44 -19.73 -0.20
C ARG A 216 -0.84 -21.17 0.17
N TRP A 217 -0.66 -21.53 1.44
CA TRP A 217 -0.95 -22.88 1.96
C TRP A 217 -2.31 -22.99 2.64
N PHE A 218 -2.94 -21.86 2.99
CA PHE A 218 -4.27 -21.90 3.56
C PHE A 218 -5.31 -22.46 2.58
N PRO A 219 -6.37 -23.12 3.08
CA PRO A 219 -7.49 -23.54 2.26
C PRO A 219 -8.16 -22.31 1.62
N PRO A 220 -8.75 -22.42 0.42
CA PRO A 220 -9.30 -21.28 -0.34
C PRO A 220 -10.23 -20.36 0.47
N ALA A 221 -11.03 -20.92 1.38
CA ALA A 221 -11.94 -20.18 2.25
C ALA A 221 -11.22 -19.24 3.24
N LEU A 222 -10.00 -19.59 3.68
CA LEU A 222 -9.24 -18.84 4.68
C LEU A 222 -8.20 -17.89 4.06
N ARG A 223 -7.89 -18.00 2.76
CA ARG A 223 -6.86 -17.16 2.12
C ARG A 223 -7.19 -15.68 2.19
N ARG A 224 -8.40 -15.30 1.79
CA ARG A 224 -8.86 -13.90 1.80
C ARG A 224 -8.89 -13.32 3.22
N PRO A 225 -9.54 -13.94 4.21
CA PRO A 225 -9.53 -13.39 5.57
C PRO A 225 -8.12 -13.33 6.16
N ALA A 226 -7.23 -14.30 5.85
CA ALA A 226 -5.83 -14.24 6.27
C ALA A 226 -5.09 -13.04 5.67
N LEU A 227 -5.25 -12.76 4.38
CA LEU A 227 -4.62 -11.61 3.72
C LEU A 227 -5.20 -10.26 4.18
N LEU A 228 -6.50 -10.19 4.44
CA LEU A 228 -7.13 -8.99 5.04
C LEU A 228 -6.63 -8.77 6.47
N GLY A 229 -6.54 -9.83 7.28
CA GLY A 229 -5.96 -9.77 8.61
C GLY A 229 -4.48 -9.35 8.59
N ALA A 230 -3.71 -9.88 7.64
CA ALA A 230 -2.33 -9.47 7.42
C ALA A 230 -2.21 -7.99 7.03
N ALA A 231 -3.05 -7.49 6.12
CA ALA A 231 -3.06 -6.10 5.71
C ALA A 231 -3.40 -5.16 6.88
N LEU A 232 -4.35 -5.56 7.73
CA LEU A 232 -4.71 -4.83 8.94
C LEU A 232 -3.55 -4.78 9.94
N LEU A 233 -2.92 -5.93 10.23
CA LEU A 233 -1.79 -6.00 11.17
C LEU A 233 -0.57 -5.25 10.64
N ALA A 234 -0.28 -5.34 9.34
CA ALA A 234 0.77 -4.54 8.70
C ALA A 234 0.45 -3.04 8.79
N GLY A 235 -0.81 -2.65 8.57
CA GLY A 235 -1.28 -1.28 8.76
C GLY A 235 -1.04 -0.77 10.19
N LEU A 236 -1.41 -1.57 11.21
CA LEU A 236 -1.19 -1.25 12.63
C LEU A 236 0.30 -1.07 12.94
N TYR A 237 1.14 -1.98 12.45
CA TYR A 237 2.60 -1.90 12.60
C TYR A 237 3.16 -0.61 11.96
N LEU A 238 2.77 -0.31 10.72
CA LEU A 238 3.20 0.90 10.02
C LEU A 238 2.68 2.18 10.70
N GLY A 239 1.47 2.15 11.26
CA GLY A 239 0.90 3.26 12.03
C GLY A 239 1.70 3.55 13.29
N GLN A 240 2.05 2.51 14.05
CA GLN A 240 2.90 2.65 15.22
C GLN A 240 4.31 3.10 14.84
N ALA A 241 4.87 2.59 13.74
CA ALA A 241 6.18 3.01 13.24
C ALA A 241 6.18 4.49 12.85
N ALA A 242 5.12 4.99 12.21
CA ALA A 242 5.02 6.40 11.85
C ALA A 242 4.90 7.31 13.07
N ARG A 243 4.08 6.91 14.05
CA ARG A 243 3.93 7.62 15.31
C ARG A 243 5.26 7.75 16.06
N LEU A 244 5.94 6.61 16.29
CA LEU A 244 7.21 6.60 17.01
C LEU A 244 8.31 7.35 16.25
N SER A 245 8.29 7.32 14.91
CA SER A 245 9.23 8.11 14.07
C SER A 245 9.09 9.61 14.33
N ALA A 246 7.85 10.11 14.47
CA ALA A 246 7.59 11.51 14.79
C ALA A 246 8.01 11.85 16.24
N GLU A 247 7.69 10.99 17.20
CA GLU A 247 8.05 11.19 18.63
C GLU A 247 9.57 11.19 18.86
N LEU A 248 10.31 10.35 18.14
CA LEU A 248 11.75 10.24 18.26
C LEU A 248 12.52 11.34 17.50
N GLY A 249 11.82 12.24 16.79
CA GLY A 249 12.47 13.26 15.99
C GLY A 249 13.26 12.72 14.80
N VAL A 250 13.06 11.45 14.42
CA VAL A 250 13.69 10.86 13.21
C VAL A 250 13.28 11.65 11.96
N ALA A 251 12.14 12.36 12.02
CA ALA A 251 11.61 13.22 10.96
C ALA A 251 12.05 14.71 11.02
N HIS A 252 12.89 15.13 11.98
CA HIS A 252 13.30 16.53 12.15
C HIS A 252 14.83 16.69 12.24
N PRO A 253 15.48 17.37 11.29
CA PRO A 253 16.68 18.16 11.58
C PRO A 253 16.34 19.47 12.30
#